data_AF-A0A0N4TC57-F1
#
_entry.id   AF-A0A0N4TC57-F1
#
_cell.length_a   1.000
_cell.length_b   1.000
_cell.length_c   1.000
_cell.angle_alpha   90.00
_cell.angle_beta   90.00
_cell.angle_gamma   90.00
#
_symmetry.space_group_name_H-M   'P 1'
#
loop_
_entity.id
_entity.type
_entity.pdbx_description
1 polymer ?
#
loop_
_entity_poly.entity_id
_entity_poly.type
_entity_poly.pdbx_seq_one_letter_code
_entity_poly.pdbx_strand_id
1 'polypeptide(L)'
;LKETKSISHSETGLDFDKLEYFLESPFYAHWNACMIVTNTKEGFRVNRFWFVVAYKNTSTWEVRIELMEKWRKIANNYKDLNVTVWEANGMFVDQMLSLKTVAMQGINLYYREGFRVNRFWFVVAYKNTSTWEVRIELMEKWRKIANNYKDLNVTVWEANGMFVDQMLSLKTVAMQTGTLTLICMAVVCALFIPNPCSIITASIAIASISLGK
;
A
#
# COMPACT_ATOMS: atom_id res chain seq x y z
N LEU A 1 2.73 29.01 64.87
CA LEU A 1 3.37 27.71 64.57
C LEU A 1 3.29 27.53 63.06
N LYS A 2 4.39 27.78 62.34
CA LYS A 2 4.47 27.56 60.89
C LYS A 2 4.59 26.06 60.67
N GLU A 3 3.56 25.42 60.12
CA GLU A 3 3.66 24.05 59.64
C GLU A 3 4.62 24.02 58.45
N THR A 4 5.82 23.52 58.70
CA THR A 4 6.82 23.24 57.68
C THR A 4 6.34 22.01 56.91
N LYS A 5 5.67 22.22 55.78
CA LYS A 5 5.30 21.16 54.83
C LYS A 5 6.60 20.45 54.43
N SER A 6 6.76 19.19 54.83
CA SER A 6 7.94 18.39 54.49
C SER A 6 8.01 18.22 52.98
N ILE A 7 9.02 18.82 52.35
CA ILE A 7 9.28 18.69 50.91
C ILE A 7 9.70 17.23 50.67
N SER A 8 8.81 16.44 50.08
CA SER A 8 9.12 15.08 49.66
C SER A 8 10.04 15.17 48.45
N HIS A 9 11.34 15.00 48.65
CA HIS A 9 12.28 14.88 47.55
C HIS A 9 11.95 13.61 46.75
N SER A 10 11.62 13.78 45.46
CA SER A 10 11.51 12.66 44.54
C SER A 10 12.88 11.98 44.40
N GLU A 11 12.91 10.66 44.16
CA GLU A 11 14.16 9.88 44.01
C GLU A 11 15.08 10.41 42.89
N THR A 12 14.53 11.23 41.98
CA THR A 12 15.25 11.87 40.87
C THR A 12 15.79 13.27 41.20
N GLY A 13 15.46 13.82 42.38
CA GLY A 13 15.80 15.19 42.77
C GLY A 13 15.02 16.29 42.02
N LEU A 14 14.00 15.91 41.25
CA LEU A 14 13.17 16.82 40.47
C LEU A 14 11.92 17.21 41.28
N ASP A 15 11.75 18.50 41.50
CA ASP A 15 10.58 19.09 42.14
C ASP A 15 9.56 19.50 41.06
N PHE A 16 8.39 18.87 41.07
CA PHE A 16 7.32 19.06 40.08
C PHE A 16 6.33 20.16 40.50
N ASP A 17 6.50 20.78 41.67
CA ASP A 17 5.58 21.78 42.23
C ASP A 17 5.46 23.05 41.35
N LYS A 18 6.41 23.26 40.43
CA LYS A 18 6.44 24.41 39.51
C LYS A 18 6.03 24.06 38.07
N LEU A 19 5.66 22.82 37.80
CA LEU A 19 5.35 22.38 36.44
C LEU A 19 4.09 23.05 35.89
N GLU A 20 3.08 23.27 36.72
CA GLU A 20 1.86 24.00 36.35
C GLU A 20 2.18 25.47 36.01
N TYR A 21 2.95 26.16 36.86
CA TYR A 21 3.43 27.52 36.58
C TYR A 21 4.29 27.61 35.31
N PHE A 22 5.10 26.59 35.03
CA PHE A 22 5.85 26.50 33.77
C PHE A 22 4.90 26.41 32.58
N LEU A 23 3.88 25.55 32.64
CA LEU A 23 2.90 25.37 31.59
C LEU A 23 1.92 26.55 31.45
N GLU A 24 1.73 27.36 32.47
CA GLU A 24 0.91 28.59 32.43
C GLU A 24 1.69 29.84 32.00
N SER A 25 3.03 29.77 32.00
CA SER A 25 3.88 30.91 31.65
C SER A 25 3.66 31.35 30.19
N PRO A 26 3.57 32.67 29.90
CA PRO A 26 3.42 33.19 28.54
C PRO A 26 4.48 32.68 27.56
N PHE A 27 5.67 32.34 28.06
CA PHE A 27 6.80 31.88 27.25
C PHE A 27 6.75 30.39 26.94
N TYR A 28 6.10 29.57 27.78
CA TYR A 28 6.16 28.11 27.72
C TYR A 28 4.80 27.44 27.57
N ALA A 29 3.71 28.23 27.55
CA ALA A 29 2.34 27.72 27.41
C ALA A 29 2.11 26.88 26.13
N HIS A 30 2.93 27.03 25.10
CA HIS A 30 2.88 26.19 23.90
C HIS A 30 3.13 24.69 24.19
N TRP A 31 3.82 24.35 25.29
CA TRP A 31 4.03 22.96 25.71
C TRP A 31 2.77 22.28 26.24
N ASN A 32 1.70 23.03 26.58
CA ASN A 32 0.40 22.44 26.96
C ASN A 32 -0.20 21.53 25.88
N ALA A 33 0.15 21.75 24.61
CA ALA A 33 -0.27 20.87 23.53
C ALA A 33 0.33 19.45 23.65
N CYS A 34 1.52 19.35 24.25
CA CYS A 34 2.32 18.13 24.30
C CYS A 34 2.44 17.56 25.71
N MET A 35 2.07 18.30 26.76
CA MET A 35 2.12 17.86 28.15
C MET A 35 0.86 18.32 28.91
N ILE A 36 0.15 17.35 29.51
CA ILE A 36 -1.05 17.59 30.31
C ILE A 36 -0.81 17.03 31.70
N VAL A 37 -0.99 17.89 32.69
CA VAL A 37 -0.90 17.55 34.10
C VAL A 37 -2.29 17.65 34.75
N THR A 38 -2.54 16.81 35.74
CA THR A 38 -3.74 16.90 36.58
C THR A 38 -3.35 16.83 38.04
N ASN A 39 -3.97 17.69 38.83
CA ASN A 39 -3.83 17.68 40.28
C ASN A 39 -4.78 16.64 40.87
N THR A 40 -4.24 15.64 41.56
CA THR A 40 -5.00 14.58 42.23
C THR A 40 -4.85 14.70 43.74
N LYS A 41 -5.73 14.05 44.52
CA LYS A 41 -5.65 14.04 45.99
C LYS A 41 -4.34 13.46 46.53
N GLU A 42 -3.63 12.68 45.72
CA GLU A 42 -2.34 12.03 46.04
C GLU A 42 -1.13 12.81 45.52
N GLY A 43 -1.36 13.93 44.81
CA GLY A 43 -0.30 14.78 44.25
C GLY A 43 -0.47 15.05 42.75
N PHE A 44 0.54 15.69 42.15
CA PHE A 44 0.58 16.01 40.73
C PHE A 44 0.79 14.75 39.88
N ARG A 45 -0.04 14.56 38.86
CA ARG A 45 0.07 13.45 37.89
C ARG A 45 0.16 13.97 36.46
N VAL A 46 1.15 13.49 35.71
CA VAL A 46 1.22 13.71 34.25
C VAL A 46 0.28 12.72 33.57
N ASN A 47 -0.73 13.23 32.87
CA ASN A 47 -1.70 12.39 32.15
C ASN A 47 -1.32 12.17 30.69
N ARG A 48 -0.62 13.12 30.08
CA ARG A 48 -0.15 13.02 28.70
C ARG A 48 1.18 13.74 28.59
N PHE A 49 2.13 13.15 27.90
CA PHE A 49 3.37 13.82 27.53
C PHE A 49 3.86 13.29 26.19
N TRP A 50 4.69 14.09 25.53
CA TRP A 50 5.46 13.69 24.37
C TRP A 50 6.89 14.20 24.51
N PHE A 51 7.85 13.40 24.05
CA PHE A 51 9.26 13.75 24.07
C PHE A 51 9.96 13.14 22.86
N VAL A 52 11.09 13.73 22.49
CA VAL A 52 11.95 13.25 21.41
C VAL A 52 13.27 12.79 21.99
N VAL A 53 13.73 11.62 21.57
CA VAL A 53 15.07 11.15 21.87
C VAL A 53 15.89 11.15 20.59
N ALA A 54 16.97 11.90 20.60
CA ALA A 54 17.91 11.96 19.49
C ALA A 54 19.11 11.05 19.77
N TYR A 55 19.37 10.13 18.85
CA TYR A 55 20.54 9.25 18.90
C TYR A 55 21.60 9.74 17.92
N LYS A 56 22.87 9.55 18.27
CA LYS A 56 24.00 9.77 17.37
C LYS A 56 24.43 8.44 16.76
N ASN A 57 24.93 8.48 15.54
CA ASN A 57 25.52 7.32 14.85
C ASN A 57 24.55 6.14 14.57
N THR A 58 23.29 6.43 14.23
CA THR A 58 22.29 5.42 13.79
C THR A 58 22.26 5.29 12.27
N SER A 59 23.43 5.02 11.69
CA SER A 59 23.62 4.95 10.23
C SER A 59 23.10 3.64 9.63
N THR A 60 23.10 2.54 10.39
CA THR A 60 22.62 1.23 9.91
C THR A 60 21.17 0.96 10.31
N TRP A 61 20.53 0.08 9.54
CA TRP A 61 19.12 -0.27 9.72
C TRP A 61 18.90 -1.15 10.95
N GLU A 62 19.87 -2.00 11.26
CA GLU A 62 19.84 -2.92 12.40
C GLU A 62 19.78 -2.15 13.73
N VAL A 63 20.60 -1.11 13.87
CA VAL A 63 20.62 -0.25 15.07
C VAL A 63 19.28 0.46 15.24
N ARG A 64 18.67 0.93 14.15
CA ARG A 64 17.35 1.59 14.18
C ARG A 64 16.25 0.64 14.63
N ILE A 65 16.26 -0.61 14.14
CA ILE A 65 15.31 -1.64 14.58
C ILE A 65 15.48 -1.92 16.07
N GLU A 66 16.71 -2.15 16.52
CA GLU A 66 16.97 -2.48 17.92
C GLU A 66 16.48 -1.36 18.85
N LEU A 67 16.74 -0.10 18.50
CA LEU A 67 16.24 1.06 19.24
C LEU A 67 14.71 1.11 19.24
N MET A 68 14.07 0.88 18.10
CA MET A 68 12.61 0.85 18.00
C MET A 68 11.98 -0.29 18.83
N GLU A 69 12.54 -1.50 18.78
CA GLU A 69 12.10 -2.62 19.60
C GLU A 69 12.28 -2.32 21.09
N LYS A 70 13.40 -1.71 21.47
CA LYS A 70 13.67 -1.29 22.86
C LYS A 70 12.64 -0.27 23.35
N TRP A 71 12.36 0.77 22.57
CA TRP A 71 11.34 1.76 22.92
C TRP A 71 9.94 1.17 23.01
N ARG A 72 9.58 0.27 22.08
CA ARG A 72 8.29 -0.44 22.14
C ARG A 72 8.19 -1.32 23.38
N LYS A 73 9.28 -1.98 23.77
CA LYS A 73 9.33 -2.77 25.02
C LYS A 73 9.15 -1.89 26.26
N ILE A 74 9.78 -0.71 26.28
CA ILE A 74 9.60 0.26 27.36
C ILE A 74 8.15 0.75 27.39
N ALA A 75 7.59 1.17 26.25
CA ALA A 75 6.21 1.63 26.12
C ALA A 75 5.20 0.56 26.60
N ASN A 76 5.45 -0.72 26.29
CA ASN A 76 4.61 -1.84 26.73
C ASN A 76 4.57 -2.03 28.25
N ASN A 77 5.56 -1.52 29.01
CA ASN A 77 5.55 -1.57 30.47
C ASN A 77 4.63 -0.49 31.09
N TYR A 78 4.26 0.54 30.31
CA TYR A 78 3.43 1.66 30.74
C TYR A 78 2.07 1.65 30.01
N LYS A 79 1.33 0.54 30.16
CA LYS A 79 0.04 0.34 29.47
C LYS A 79 -1.03 1.33 29.94
N ASP A 80 -0.93 1.81 31.17
CA ASP A 80 -1.82 2.81 31.76
C ASP A 80 -1.76 4.16 31.03
N LEU A 81 -0.66 4.44 30.33
CA LEU A 81 -0.43 5.68 29.59
C LEU A 81 -0.72 5.57 28.09
N ASN A 82 -1.07 4.38 27.58
CA ASN A 82 -1.30 4.13 26.15
C ASN A 82 -0.19 4.69 25.24
N VAL A 83 1.07 4.45 25.62
CA VAL A 83 2.25 5.03 24.97
C VAL A 83 2.40 4.51 23.54
N THR A 84 2.49 5.42 22.58
CA THR A 84 2.83 5.10 21.20
C THR A 84 4.25 5.53 20.86
N VAL A 85 5.02 4.66 20.20
CA VAL A 85 6.36 4.97 19.74
C VAL A 85 6.33 5.25 18.24
N TRP A 86 6.88 6.40 17.84
CA TRP A 86 6.96 6.82 16.44
C TRP A 86 8.41 7.12 16.03
N GLU A 87 8.75 6.74 14.81
CA GLU A 87 10.00 7.10 14.13
C GLU A 87 9.68 7.35 12.65
N ALA A 88 10.42 8.27 12.02
CA ALA A 88 10.12 8.76 10.68
C ALA A 88 10.09 7.65 9.61
N ASN A 89 10.88 6.61 9.76
CA ASN A 89 10.97 5.44 8.88
C ASN A 89 10.32 4.18 9.50
N GLY A 90 9.45 4.33 10.49
CA GLY A 90 8.91 3.21 11.28
C GLY A 90 8.20 2.16 10.43
N MET A 91 7.59 2.57 9.32
CA MET A 91 6.96 1.66 8.34
C MET A 91 7.95 0.62 7.79
N PHE A 92 9.18 1.03 7.49
CA PHE A 92 10.20 0.11 6.99
C PHE A 92 10.70 -0.84 8.09
N VAL A 93 10.71 -0.39 9.36
CA VAL A 93 11.04 -1.24 10.52
C VAL A 93 10.00 -2.35 10.61
N ASP A 94 8.72 -1.97 10.51
CA ASP A 94 7.60 -2.89 10.59
C ASP A 94 7.56 -3.87 9.42
N GLN A 95 7.89 -3.41 8.21
CA GLN A 95 8.06 -4.29 7.05
C GLN A 95 9.19 -5.31 7.28
N MET A 96 10.34 -4.88 7.76
CA MET A 96 11.48 -5.78 7.98
C MET A 96 11.22 -6.80 9.10
N LEU A 97 10.56 -6.36 10.19
CA LEU A 97 10.15 -7.24 11.27
C LEU A 97 9.10 -8.26 10.80
N SER A 98 8.11 -7.83 10.01
CA SER A 98 7.10 -8.76 9.48
C SER A 98 7.71 -9.80 8.54
N LEU A 99 8.65 -9.42 7.67
CA LEU A 99 9.41 -10.36 6.85
C LEU A 99 10.19 -11.37 7.69
N LYS A 100 10.86 -10.91 8.75
CA LYS A 100 11.58 -11.78 9.71
C LYS A 100 10.62 -12.76 10.39
N THR A 101 9.45 -12.28 10.83
CA THR A 101 8.42 -13.13 11.45
C THR A 101 7.90 -14.18 10.48
N VAL A 102 7.57 -13.80 9.24
CA VAL A 102 7.09 -14.74 8.21
C VAL A 102 8.17 -15.76 7.86
N ALA A 103 9.43 -15.34 7.72
CA ALA A 103 10.54 -16.25 7.48
C ALA A 103 10.73 -17.23 8.64
N MET A 104 10.68 -16.76 9.89
CA MET A 104 10.80 -17.60 11.08
C MET A 104 9.60 -18.54 11.25
N GLN A 105 8.39 -18.09 10.92
CA GLN A 105 7.20 -18.95 10.82
C GLN A 105 7.40 -20.03 9.75
N GLY A 106 7.93 -19.68 8.57
CA GLY A 106 8.29 -20.65 7.54
C GLY A 106 9.29 -21.70 8.01
N ILE A 107 10.34 -21.29 8.75
CA ILE A 107 11.34 -22.21 9.33
C ILE A 107 10.72 -23.10 10.42
N ASN A 108 9.89 -22.55 11.30
CA ASN A 108 9.20 -23.34 12.33
C ASN A 108 8.22 -24.36 11.72
N LEU A 109 7.56 -23.99 10.61
CA LEU A 109 6.70 -24.91 9.87
C LEU A 109 7.51 -26.00 9.16
N TYR A 110 8.69 -25.68 8.58
CA TYR A 110 9.62 -26.68 8.03
C TYR A 110 10.01 -27.75 9.06
N TYR A 111 10.20 -27.36 10.33
CA TYR A 111 10.53 -28.29 11.40
C TYR A 111 9.35 -29.11 11.94
N ARG A 112 8.11 -28.65 11.78
CA ARG A 112 6.93 -29.30 12.37
C ARG A 112 6.25 -30.29 11.44
N GLU A 113 5.96 -29.88 10.22
CA GLU A 113 5.28 -30.69 9.21
C GLU A 113 5.65 -30.09 7.85
N GLY A 114 6.36 -30.84 7.01
CA GLY A 114 6.94 -30.37 5.75
C GLY A 114 6.14 -29.24 5.08
N PHE A 115 6.76 -28.07 4.98
CA PHE A 115 6.09 -26.82 4.62
C PHE A 115 5.34 -26.94 3.28
N ARG A 116 4.01 -26.83 3.35
CA ARG A 116 3.15 -26.74 2.17
C ARG A 116 2.87 -25.28 1.86
N VAL A 117 3.52 -24.75 0.81
CA VAL A 117 3.20 -23.44 0.25
C VAL A 117 1.79 -23.47 -0.31
N ASN A 118 0.86 -22.74 0.31
CA ASN A 118 -0.53 -22.66 -0.17
C ASN A 118 -0.67 -21.62 -1.30
N ARG A 119 -0.02 -20.45 -1.16
CA ARG A 119 -0.01 -19.37 -2.15
C ARG A 119 1.30 -18.60 -2.10
N PHE A 120 1.77 -18.13 -3.25
CA PHE A 120 2.93 -17.25 -3.35
C PHE A 120 2.73 -16.28 -4.52
N TRP A 121 3.48 -15.19 -4.49
CA TRP A 121 3.61 -14.27 -5.62
C TRP A 121 5.09 -13.95 -5.81
N PHE A 122 5.46 -13.62 -7.03
CA PHE A 122 6.81 -13.21 -7.37
C PHE A 122 6.74 -12.09 -8.41
N VAL A 123 7.77 -11.24 -8.41
CA VAL A 123 7.84 -10.07 -9.29
C VAL A 123 8.97 -10.29 -10.29
N VAL A 124 8.67 -10.08 -11.56
CA VAL A 124 9.66 -10.12 -12.63
C VAL A 124 9.81 -8.72 -13.21
N ALA A 125 11.04 -8.20 -13.22
CA ALA A 125 11.37 -6.88 -13.76
C ALA A 125 12.03 -7.03 -15.13
N TYR A 126 11.56 -6.25 -16.10
CA TYR A 126 12.11 -6.22 -17.46
C TYR A 126 12.83 -4.90 -17.72
N LYS A 127 13.89 -4.95 -18.53
CA LYS A 127 14.57 -3.75 -19.05
C LYS A 127 14.05 -3.46 -20.46
N ASN A 128 14.00 -2.18 -20.83
CA ASN A 128 13.66 -1.71 -22.18
C ASN A 128 12.23 -2.04 -22.67
N THR A 129 11.23 -1.95 -21.78
CA THR A 129 9.79 -2.12 -22.09
C THR A 129 9.09 -0.76 -22.29
N SER A 130 9.68 0.08 -23.14
CA SER A 130 9.22 1.44 -23.40
C SER A 130 8.00 1.50 -24.33
N THR A 131 7.82 0.54 -25.24
CA THR A 131 6.71 0.52 -26.18
C THR A 131 5.51 -0.26 -25.67
N TRP A 132 4.33 0.08 -26.17
CA TRP A 132 3.07 -0.55 -25.77
C TRP A 132 2.98 -1.99 -26.31
N GLU A 133 3.45 -2.21 -27.53
CA GLU A 133 3.46 -3.51 -28.21
C GLU A 133 4.22 -4.56 -27.40
N VAL A 134 5.39 -4.20 -26.87
CA VAL A 134 6.20 -5.10 -26.04
C VAL A 134 5.49 -5.44 -24.72
N ARG A 135 4.75 -4.50 -24.14
CA ARG A 135 3.97 -4.73 -22.91
C ARG A 135 2.79 -5.67 -23.16
N ILE A 136 2.09 -5.53 -24.28
CA ILE A 136 1.01 -6.46 -24.70
C ILE A 136 1.58 -7.86 -24.85
N GLU A 137 2.65 -8.01 -25.62
CA GLU A 137 3.27 -9.30 -25.89
C GLU A 137 3.73 -10.00 -24.61
N LEU A 138 4.34 -9.25 -23.68
CA LEU A 138 4.74 -9.77 -22.38
C LEU A 138 3.54 -10.22 -21.55
N MET A 139 2.46 -9.42 -21.50
CA MET A 139 1.28 -9.81 -20.76
C MET A 139 0.61 -11.06 -21.36
N GLU A 140 0.48 -11.14 -22.68
CA GLU A 140 -0.06 -12.32 -23.37
C GLU A 140 0.79 -13.56 -23.10
N LYS A 141 2.12 -13.44 -23.12
CA LYS A 141 3.05 -14.51 -22.75
C LYS A 141 2.83 -14.99 -21.32
N TRP A 142 2.74 -14.08 -20.35
CA TRP A 142 2.48 -14.44 -18.96
C TRP A 142 1.12 -15.08 -18.76
N ARG A 143 0.07 -14.57 -19.43
CA ARG A 143 -1.27 -15.18 -19.39
C ARG A 143 -1.28 -16.56 -20.01
N LYS A 144 -0.53 -16.77 -21.10
CA LYS A 144 -0.36 -18.10 -21.71
C LYS A 144 0.35 -19.07 -20.77
N ILE A 145 1.40 -18.62 -20.07
CA ILE A 145 2.08 -19.41 -19.03
C ILE A 145 1.09 -19.73 -17.90
N ALA A 146 0.38 -18.75 -17.36
CA ALA A 146 -0.63 -18.94 -16.31
C ALA A 146 -1.72 -19.95 -16.73
N ASN A 147 -2.17 -19.88 -17.98
CA ASN A 147 -3.15 -20.81 -18.54
C ASN A 147 -2.67 -22.26 -18.66
N ASN A 148 -1.36 -22.52 -18.65
CA ASN A 148 -0.80 -23.88 -18.62
C ASN A 148 -0.82 -24.48 -17.21
N TYR A 149 -0.99 -23.66 -16.17
CA TYR A 149 -1.03 -24.06 -14.76
C TYR A 149 -2.40 -23.78 -14.14
N LYS A 150 -3.47 -24.30 -14.76
CA LYS A 150 -4.86 -24.07 -14.32
C LYS A 150 -5.16 -24.65 -12.93
N ASP A 151 -4.46 -25.70 -12.56
CA ASP A 151 -4.51 -26.33 -11.25
C ASP A 151 -4.09 -25.37 -10.12
N LEU A 152 -3.26 -24.38 -10.43
CA LEU A 152 -2.72 -23.42 -9.46
C LEU A 152 -3.51 -22.09 -9.39
N ASN A 153 -4.54 -21.89 -10.22
CA ASN A 153 -5.31 -20.64 -10.31
C ASN A 153 -4.41 -19.38 -10.41
N VAL A 154 -3.40 -19.44 -11.28
CA VAL A 154 -2.41 -18.37 -11.43
C VAL A 154 -3.06 -17.11 -12.03
N THR A 155 -2.84 -15.96 -11.40
CA THR A 155 -3.24 -14.65 -11.91
C THR A 155 -2.02 -13.80 -12.24
N VAL A 156 -2.07 -13.07 -13.35
CA VAL A 156 -1.01 -12.16 -13.78
C VAL A 156 -1.43 -10.72 -13.50
N TRP A 157 -0.59 -9.96 -12.80
CA TRP A 157 -0.83 -8.55 -12.50
C TRP A 157 0.30 -7.67 -13.04
N GLU A 158 -0.07 -6.53 -13.63
CA GLU A 158 0.83 -5.46 -14.07
C GLU A 158 0.12 -4.13 -13.85
N ALA A 159 0.88 -3.09 -13.49
CA ALA A 159 0.33 -1.80 -13.05
C ALA A 159 -0.56 -1.12 -14.11
N ASN A 160 -0.23 -1.28 -15.39
CA ASN A 160 -0.97 -0.73 -16.52
C ASN A 160 -1.88 -1.78 -17.20
N GLY A 161 -2.19 -2.88 -16.50
CA GLY A 161 -2.74 -4.04 -17.17
C GLY A 161 -4.14 -3.81 -17.78
N MET A 162 -4.92 -2.92 -17.17
CA MET A 162 -6.23 -2.48 -17.67
C MET A 162 -6.14 -1.89 -19.08
N PHE A 163 -5.08 -1.14 -19.38
CA PHE A 163 -4.89 -0.55 -20.71
C PHE A 163 -4.56 -1.63 -21.75
N VAL A 164 -3.84 -2.69 -21.36
CA VAL A 164 -3.55 -3.84 -22.25
C VAL A 164 -4.89 -4.48 -22.65
N ASP A 165 -5.74 -4.73 -21.65
CA ASP A 165 -7.03 -5.37 -21.84
C ASP A 165 -7.97 -4.53 -22.72
N GLN A 166 -7.97 -3.20 -22.52
CA GLN A 166 -8.71 -2.28 -23.38
C GLN A 166 -8.21 -2.34 -24.83
N MET A 167 -6.90 -2.31 -25.07
CA MET A 167 -6.34 -2.37 -26.43
C MET A 167 -6.66 -3.69 -27.14
N LEU A 168 -6.60 -4.82 -26.44
CA LEU A 168 -6.97 -6.13 -26.97
C LEU A 168 -8.47 -6.21 -27.30
N SER A 169 -9.30 -5.63 -26.44
CA SER A 169 -10.76 -5.56 -26.66
C SER A 169 -11.10 -4.68 -27.86
N LEU A 170 -10.48 -3.51 -28.00
CA LEU A 170 -10.75 -2.54 -29.06
C LEU A 170 -10.63 -3.16 -30.45
N LYS A 171 -9.60 -3.99 -30.68
CA LYS A 171 -9.43 -4.68 -31.97
C LYS A 171 -10.62 -5.58 -32.29
N THR A 172 -11.05 -6.39 -31.34
CA THR A 172 -12.16 -7.34 -31.53
C THR A 172 -13.48 -6.59 -31.71
N VAL A 173 -13.73 -5.60 -30.85
CA VAL A 173 -14.95 -4.79 -30.90
C VAL A 173 -15.04 -4.04 -32.22
N ALA A 174 -13.96 -3.41 -32.68
CA ALA A 174 -13.94 -2.70 -33.96
C ALA A 174 -14.25 -3.60 -35.16
N MET A 175 -13.71 -4.83 -35.17
CA MET A 175 -14.03 -5.80 -36.22
C MET A 175 -15.50 -6.22 -36.19
N GLN A 176 -16.04 -6.48 -34.98
CA GLN A 176 -17.42 -6.90 -34.80
C GLN A 176 -18.41 -5.82 -35.22
N THR A 177 -18.21 -4.58 -34.74
CA THR A 177 -19.07 -3.45 -35.08
C THR A 177 -18.98 -3.10 -36.56
N GLY A 178 -17.79 -3.14 -37.14
CA GLY A 178 -17.59 -2.94 -38.59
C GLY A 178 -18.33 -3.99 -39.42
N THR A 179 -18.17 -5.26 -39.08
CA THR A 179 -18.85 -6.37 -39.79
C THR A 179 -20.37 -6.27 -39.68
N LEU A 180 -20.87 -6.00 -38.47
CA LEU A 180 -22.30 -5.85 -38.24
C LEU A 180 -22.88 -4.68 -39.05
N THR A 181 -22.18 -3.55 -39.10
CA THR A 181 -22.59 -2.37 -39.87
C THR A 181 -22.69 -2.70 -41.36
N LEU A 182 -21.70 -3.42 -41.92
CA LEU A 182 -21.71 -3.85 -43.32
C LEU A 182 -22.88 -4.78 -43.63
N ILE A 183 -23.16 -5.74 -42.73
CA ILE A 183 -24.30 -6.67 -42.87
C ILE A 183 -25.62 -5.88 -42.85
N CYS A 184 -25.80 -4.99 -41.87
CA CYS A 184 -27.01 -4.17 -41.77
C CYS A 184 -27.24 -3.34 -43.04
N MET A 185 -26.19 -2.71 -43.57
CA MET A 185 -26.31 -1.90 -44.79
C MET A 185 -26.58 -2.76 -46.03
N ALA A 186 -25.98 -3.94 -46.15
CA ALA A 186 -26.26 -4.88 -47.23
C ALA A 186 -27.72 -5.37 -47.23
N VAL A 187 -28.28 -5.63 -46.05
CA VAL A 187 -29.71 -6.01 -45.90
C VAL A 187 -30.62 -4.86 -46.34
N VAL A 188 -30.33 -3.62 -45.92
CA VAL A 188 -31.10 -2.45 -46.36
C VAL A 188 -31.04 -2.31 -47.88
N CYS A 189 -29.85 -2.40 -48.49
CA CYS A 189 -29.71 -2.37 -49.94
C CYS A 189 -30.52 -3.47 -50.62
N ALA A 190 -30.54 -4.69 -50.07
CA ALA A 190 -31.31 -5.80 -50.63
C ALA A 190 -32.83 -5.60 -50.58
N LEU A 191 -33.34 -4.87 -49.59
CA LEU A 191 -34.77 -4.56 -49.48
C LEU A 191 -35.22 -3.49 -50.49
N PHE A 192 -34.37 -2.52 -50.82
CA PHE A 192 -34.74 -1.37 -51.65
C PHE A 192 -34.29 -1.45 -53.10
N ILE A 193 -33.29 -2.29 -53.44
CA ILE A 193 -32.71 -2.37 -54.78
C ILE A 193 -33.12 -3.70 -55.45
N PRO A 194 -33.90 -3.69 -56.54
CA PRO A 194 -34.35 -4.91 -57.21
C PRO A 194 -33.23 -5.69 -57.93
N ASN A 195 -32.08 -5.05 -58.18
CA ASN A 195 -30.98 -5.61 -58.97
C ASN A 195 -29.85 -6.16 -58.07
N PRO A 196 -29.59 -7.48 -58.09
CA PRO A 196 -28.54 -8.11 -57.28
C PRO A 196 -27.13 -7.63 -57.60
N CYS A 197 -26.81 -7.32 -58.86
CA CYS A 197 -25.50 -6.78 -59.23
C CYS A 197 -25.26 -5.38 -58.63
N SER A 198 -26.30 -4.56 -58.53
CA SER A 198 -26.23 -3.25 -57.88
C SER A 198 -26.03 -3.35 -56.37
N ILE A 199 -26.62 -4.36 -55.72
CA ILE A 199 -26.43 -4.61 -54.28
C ILE A 199 -24.98 -5.02 -53.98
N ILE A 200 -24.41 -5.92 -54.79
CA ILE A 200 -23.03 -6.40 -54.62
C ILE A 200 -22.04 -5.24 -54.80
N THR A 201 -22.19 -4.45 -55.86
CA THR A 201 -21.31 -3.29 -56.13
C THR A 201 -21.41 -2.22 -55.04
N ALA A 202 -22.62 -1.91 -54.56
CA ALA A 202 -22.81 -0.99 -53.44
C ALA A 202 -22.18 -1.51 -52.14
N SER A 203 -22.35 -2.79 -51.83
CA SER A 203 -21.78 -3.41 -50.62
C SER A 203 -20.25 -3.39 -50.64
N ILE A 204 -19.65 -3.66 -51.80
CA ILE A 204 -18.18 -3.57 -51.99
C ILE A 204 -17.70 -2.13 -51.82
N ALA A 205 -18.42 -1.13 -52.34
CA ALA A 205 -18.06 0.28 -52.17
C ALA A 205 -18.11 0.73 -50.71
N ILE A 206 -19.13 0.31 -49.96
CA ILE A 206 -19.25 0.63 -48.52
C ILE A 206 -18.13 -0.04 -47.72
N ALA A 207 -17.80 -1.30 -48.04
CA ALA A 207 -16.68 -2.00 -47.42
C ALA A 207 -15.33 -1.32 -47.72
N SER A 208 -15.13 -0.86 -48.95
CA SER A 208 -13.96 -0.08 -49.39
C SER A 208 -13.80 1.20 -48.57
N ILE A 209 -14.85 2.01 -48.44
CA ILE A 209 -14.84 3.24 -47.63
C ILE A 209 -14.55 2.93 -46.16
N SER A 210 -15.18 1.88 -45.61
CA SER A 210 -15.03 1.51 -44.20
C SER A 210 -13.64 0.98 -43.85
N LEU A 211 -12.96 0.34 -44.82
CA LEU A 211 -11.59 -0.16 -44.68
C LEU A 211 -10.53 0.86 -45.10
N GLY A 212 -10.94 2.00 -45.68
CA GLY A 212 -10.05 3.03 -46.20
C GLY A 212 -9.19 2.57 -47.38
N LYS A 213 -9.69 1.65 -48.21
CA LYS A 213 -9.00 1.07 -49.37
C LYS A 213 -9.80 1.22 -50.64
#